data_AF-A0A8H7AFV9-F1
#
_entry.id   AF-A0A8H7AFV9-F1
#
_cell.length_a   1.000
_cell.length_b   1.000
_cell.length_c   1.000
_cell.angle_alpha   90.00
_cell.angle_beta   90.00
_cell.angle_gamma   90.00
#
_symmetry.space_group_name_H-M   'P 1'
#
loop_
_entity.id
_entity.type
_entity.pdbx_description
1 polymer ?
#
loop_
_entity_poly.entity_id
_entity_poly.type
_entity_poly.pdbx_seq_one_letter_code
_entity_poly.pdbx_strand_id
1 'polypeptide(L)'
;MPAKHPGKYARLGNELLEEESDEAELQSLPYLKGKIKEGLRLSMANPSRLPRVVPSSGWMFKDTFMPSNTIVRSIMHAFGTSPKSGRVRGSIRIQTGEMGNPN
;
A
#
# COMPACT_ATOMS: atom_id res chain seq x y z
N MET A 1 4.01 19.25 1.41
CA MET A 1 3.45 18.89 0.08
C MET A 1 2.49 19.93 -0.54
N PRO A 2 2.19 21.10 0.07
CA PRO A 2 1.60 22.25 -0.64
C PRO A 2 2.61 23.15 -1.37
N ALA A 3 3.73 23.46 -0.73
CA ALA A 3 4.68 24.47 -1.18
C ALA A 3 5.53 24.08 -2.42
N LYS A 4 5.60 22.79 -2.78
CA LYS A 4 6.48 22.32 -3.87
C LYS A 4 5.90 22.54 -5.27
N HIS A 5 4.58 22.70 -5.41
CA HIS A 5 3.92 22.80 -6.72
C HIS A 5 2.70 23.74 -6.68
N PRO A 6 2.91 25.07 -6.72
CA PRO A 6 1.84 26.05 -6.56
C PRO A 6 0.73 25.93 -7.62
N GLY A 7 1.07 25.70 -8.89
CA GLY A 7 0.07 25.56 -9.97
C GLY A 7 -0.86 24.35 -9.82
N LYS A 8 -0.39 23.27 -9.16
CA LYS A 8 -1.23 22.10 -8.87
C LYS A 8 -2.22 22.39 -7.74
N TYR A 9 -1.87 23.31 -6.85
CA TYR A 9 -2.69 23.77 -5.74
C TYR A 9 -3.77 24.74 -6.21
N ALA A 10 -3.44 25.69 -7.09
CA ALA A 10 -4.41 26.59 -7.71
C ALA A 10 -5.53 25.82 -8.42
N ARG A 11 -5.17 24.78 -9.19
CA ARG A 11 -6.17 23.91 -9.84
C ARG A 11 -7.09 23.18 -8.85
N LEU A 12 -6.57 22.74 -7.71
CA LEU A 12 -7.38 22.08 -6.68
C LEU A 12 -8.32 23.07 -5.99
N GLY A 13 -7.81 24.29 -5.73
CA GLY A 13 -8.61 25.38 -5.18
C GLY A 13 -9.76 25.77 -6.11
N ASN A 14 -9.50 25.88 -7.41
CA ASN A 14 -10.56 26.17 -8.39
C ASN A 14 -11.63 25.07 -8.41
N GLU A 15 -11.23 23.78 -8.44
CA GLU A 15 -12.19 22.65 -8.42
C GLU A 15 -13.07 22.67 -7.16
N LEU A 16 -12.53 23.07 -6.00
CA LEU A 16 -13.27 23.13 -4.74
C LEU A 16 -14.14 24.40 -4.60
N LEU A 17 -13.79 25.48 -5.28
CA LEU A 17 -14.56 26.73 -5.27
C LEU A 17 -15.67 26.74 -6.33
N GLU A 18 -15.50 26.00 -7.42
CA GLU A 18 -16.48 25.87 -8.51
C GLU A 18 -17.67 24.97 -8.11
N GLU A 19 -17.43 23.95 -7.28
CA GLU A 19 -18.52 23.19 -6.67
C GLU A 19 -18.65 23.58 -5.18
N GLU A 20 -19.75 24.27 -4.82
CA GLU A 20 -20.22 24.29 -3.43
C GLU A 20 -20.74 22.89 -3.08
N SER A 21 -19.81 21.96 -2.82
CA SER A 21 -20.13 20.55 -2.65
C SER A 21 -20.48 20.19 -1.21
N ASP A 22 -21.56 19.43 -1.04
CA ASP A 22 -21.78 18.63 0.16
C ASP A 22 -20.72 17.51 0.28
N GLU A 23 -20.52 16.94 1.49
CA GLU A 23 -19.46 15.96 1.76
C GLU A 23 -19.51 14.72 0.84
N ALA A 24 -20.71 14.36 0.36
CA ALA A 24 -20.92 13.29 -0.60
C ALA A 24 -20.42 13.65 -2.02
N GLU A 25 -20.57 14.91 -2.42
CA GLU A 25 -20.17 15.42 -3.73
C GLU A 25 -18.65 15.60 -3.82
N LEU A 26 -17.98 15.90 -2.70
CA LEU A 26 -16.51 15.95 -2.62
C LEU A 26 -15.82 14.63 -3.03
N GLN A 27 -16.47 13.47 -2.83
CA GLN A 27 -15.93 12.16 -3.25
C GLN A 27 -16.01 11.91 -4.76
N SER A 28 -16.81 12.72 -5.46
CA SER A 28 -17.02 12.66 -6.91
C SER A 28 -15.97 13.46 -7.69
N LEU A 29 -15.40 14.50 -7.07
CA LEU A 29 -14.40 15.39 -7.66
C LEU A 29 -13.15 14.63 -8.15
N PRO A 30 -12.91 14.56 -9.47
CA PRO A 30 -11.91 13.66 -10.03
C PRO A 30 -10.48 14.09 -9.70
N TYR A 31 -10.20 15.40 -9.63
CA TYR A 31 -8.84 15.88 -9.40
C TYR A 31 -8.47 15.87 -7.91
N LEU A 32 -9.40 16.23 -7.01
CA LEU A 32 -9.27 16.00 -5.56
C LEU A 32 -9.03 14.52 -5.24
N LYS A 33 -9.82 13.61 -5.81
CA LYS A 33 -9.68 12.16 -5.61
C LYS A 33 -8.32 11.65 -6.09
N GLY A 34 -7.86 12.11 -7.25
CA GLY A 34 -6.53 11.80 -7.77
C GLY A 34 -5.42 12.27 -6.83
N LYS A 35 -5.57 13.47 -6.25
CA LYS A 35 -4.61 14.05 -5.29
C LYS A 35 -4.56 13.31 -3.97
N ILE A 36 -5.70 12.92 -3.41
CA ILE A 36 -5.77 12.15 -2.17
C ILE A 36 -5.09 10.79 -2.38
N LYS A 37 -5.42 10.08 -3.47
CA LYS A 37 -4.80 8.79 -3.81
C LYS A 37 -3.28 8.91 -3.95
N GLU A 38 -2.82 9.94 -4.64
CA GLU A 38 -1.39 10.20 -4.82
C GLU A 38 -0.70 10.61 -3.50
N GLY A 39 -1.38 11.41 -2.67
CA GLY A 39 -0.93 11.77 -1.34
C GLY A 39 -0.76 10.55 -0.44
N LEU A 40 -1.71 9.62 -0.45
CA LEU A 40 -1.64 8.34 0.27
C LEU A 40 -0.53 7.43 -0.26
N ARG A 41 -0.30 7.43 -1.57
CA ARG A 41 0.81 6.69 -2.19
C ARG A 41 2.17 7.20 -1.70
N LEU A 42 2.31 8.52 -1.57
CA LEU A 42 3.55 9.19 -1.16
C LEU A 42 3.75 9.24 0.36
N SER A 43 2.68 9.36 1.15
CA SER A 43 2.78 9.53 2.61
C SER A 43 3.20 8.26 3.33
N MET A 44 3.07 7.09 2.69
CA MET A 44 3.55 5.81 3.21
C MET A 44 3.17 5.56 4.69
N ALA A 45 1.94 5.94 5.10
CA ALA A 45 1.52 5.90 6.51
C ALA A 45 1.65 4.51 7.16
N ASN A 46 1.70 3.43 6.36
CA ASN A 46 2.08 2.09 6.79
C ASN A 46 3.13 1.51 5.83
N PRO A 47 4.43 1.63 6.12
CA PRO A 47 5.50 1.15 5.23
C PRO A 47 5.53 -0.38 5.11
N SER A 48 4.94 -1.11 6.06
CA SER A 48 4.75 -2.57 6.01
C SER A 48 3.32 -2.93 6.43
N ARG A 49 2.74 -3.97 5.81
CA ARG A 49 1.48 -4.56 6.29
C ARG A 49 1.76 -5.42 7.53
N LEU A 50 0.74 -5.62 8.36
CA LEU A 50 0.82 -6.52 9.51
C LEU A 50 1.31 -7.92 9.07
N PRO A 51 2.26 -8.53 9.79
CA PRO A 51 2.73 -9.88 9.48
C PRO A 51 1.58 -10.88 9.47
N ARG A 52 1.59 -11.79 8.49
CA ARG A 52 0.64 -12.90 8.39
C ARG A 52 1.37 -14.20 8.70
N VAL A 53 0.69 -15.17 9.28
CA VAL A 53 1.25 -16.49 9.62
C VAL A 53 0.67 -17.54 8.68
N VAL A 54 1.52 -18.43 8.17
CA VAL A 54 1.10 -19.57 7.35
C VAL A 54 0.35 -20.59 8.22
N PRO A 55 -0.84 -21.08 7.77
CA PRO A 55 -1.61 -22.10 8.50
C PRO A 55 -0.82 -23.37 8.80
N SER A 56 -1.31 -24.17 9.75
CA SER A 56 -0.64 -25.40 10.19
C SER A 56 -0.39 -26.43 9.09
N SER A 57 -1.24 -26.45 8.05
CA SER A 57 -1.10 -27.34 6.88
C SER A 57 -0.02 -26.88 5.87
N GLY A 58 0.65 -25.76 6.11
CA GLY A 58 1.51 -25.11 5.11
C GLY A 58 0.71 -24.43 4.00
N TRP A 59 1.39 -23.72 3.11
CA TRP A 59 0.75 -23.06 1.96
C TRP A 59 1.63 -23.12 0.71
N MET A 60 1.05 -23.59 -0.39
CA MET A 60 1.65 -23.51 -1.72
C MET A 60 1.26 -22.18 -2.37
N PHE A 61 2.26 -21.33 -2.63
CA PHE A 61 2.05 -20.12 -3.42
C PHE A 61 2.85 -20.23 -4.72
N LYS A 62 2.15 -20.46 -5.84
CA LYS A 62 2.76 -20.84 -7.12
C LYS A 62 3.60 -22.12 -6.94
N ASP A 63 4.84 -22.13 -7.41
CA ASP A 63 5.76 -23.27 -7.35
C ASP A 63 6.64 -23.24 -6.08
N THR A 64 6.22 -22.55 -5.02
CA THR A 64 6.98 -22.42 -3.77
C THR A 64 6.13 -22.82 -2.57
N PHE A 65 6.60 -23.83 -1.84
CA PHE A 65 6.00 -24.27 -0.58
C PHE A 65 6.46 -23.39 0.58
N MET A 66 5.51 -22.93 1.38
CA MET A 66 5.77 -22.23 2.64
C MET A 66 5.38 -23.15 3.81
N PRO A 67 6.31 -23.42 4.74
CA PRO A 67 6.02 -24.28 5.87
C PRO A 67 5.09 -23.59 6.89
N SER A 68 4.42 -24.40 7.70
CA SER A 68 3.61 -23.96 8.84
C SER A 68 4.34 -22.94 9.71
N ASN A 69 3.60 -21.99 10.30
CA ASN A 69 4.11 -20.96 11.21
C ASN A 69 5.12 -19.98 10.58
N THR A 70 5.30 -19.99 9.26
CA THR A 70 6.12 -18.99 8.58
C THR A 70 5.47 -17.62 8.67
N ILE A 71 6.24 -16.60 9.09
CA ILE A 71 5.79 -15.21 9.10
C ILE A 71 6.03 -14.60 7.72
N VAL A 72 4.95 -14.31 6.99
CA VAL A 72 4.98 -13.64 5.70
C VAL A 72 4.80 -12.14 5.90
N ARG A 73 5.80 -11.37 5.48
CA ARG A 73 5.76 -9.91 5.47
C ARG A 73 5.66 -9.39 4.05
N SER A 74 4.85 -8.36 3.85
CA SER A 74 4.75 -7.64 2.59
C SER A 74 5.16 -6.18 2.79
N ILE A 75 6.19 -5.76 2.07
CA ILE A 75 6.67 -4.37 2.07
C ILE A 75 5.85 -3.54 1.08
N MET A 76 4.89 -2.79 1.60
CA MET A 76 4.01 -1.93 0.80
C MET A 76 4.81 -0.91 -0.05
N HIS A 77 5.96 -0.45 0.47
CA HIS A 77 6.87 0.46 -0.23
C HIS A 77 7.20 0.01 -1.66
N ALA A 78 7.47 -1.29 -1.86
CA ALA A 78 7.82 -1.82 -3.18
C ALA A 78 6.64 -1.77 -4.17
N PHE A 79 5.39 -1.79 -3.69
CA PHE A 79 4.21 -1.74 -4.54
C PHE A 79 3.86 -0.32 -4.98
N GLY A 80 3.99 0.67 -4.09
CA GLY A 80 3.61 2.06 -4.36
C GLY A 80 4.60 2.82 -5.27
N THR A 81 5.83 2.34 -5.41
CA THR A 81 6.90 2.98 -6.20
C THR A 81 7.30 2.17 -7.44
N SER A 82 6.69 1.01 -7.67
CA SER A 82 7.00 0.16 -8.81
C SER A 82 6.63 0.85 -10.13
N PRO A 83 7.56 0.94 -11.11
CA PRO A 83 7.29 1.51 -12.43
C PRO A 83 6.34 0.65 -13.27
N LYS A 84 6.11 -0.62 -12.88
CA LYS A 84 5.08 -1.50 -13.43
C LYS A 84 3.90 -1.51 -12.47
N SER A 85 2.91 -0.67 -12.71
CA SER A 85 1.65 -0.67 -11.98
C SER A 85 1.02 -2.08 -12.07
N GLY A 86 1.15 -2.87 -11.01
CA GLY A 86 0.41 -4.13 -10.84
C GLY A 86 1.21 -5.44 -10.86
N ARG A 87 2.53 -5.46 -11.13
CA ARG A 87 3.30 -6.74 -11.09
C ARG A 87 4.67 -6.58 -10.43
N VAL A 88 4.67 -6.43 -9.12
CA VAL A 88 5.87 -6.67 -8.32
C VAL A 88 5.99 -8.18 -8.09
N ARG A 89 6.99 -8.82 -8.71
CA ARG A 89 7.44 -10.15 -8.25
C ARG A 89 8.08 -9.94 -6.87
N GLY A 90 7.26 -9.96 -5.82
CA GLY A 90 7.78 -9.93 -4.46
C GLY A 90 8.65 -11.17 -4.24
N SER A 91 9.94 -10.97 -3.99
CA SER A 91 10.77 -12.00 -3.40
C SER A 91 10.30 -12.17 -1.96
N ILE A 92 9.62 -13.27 -1.66
CA ILE A 92 9.22 -13.59 -0.29
C ILE A 92 10.50 -14.04 0.42
N ARG A 93 11.05 -13.20 1.30
CA ARG A 93 12.08 -13.64 2.23
C ARG A 93 11.39 -14.41 3.36
N ILE A 94 11.61 -15.72 3.38
CA ILE A 94 11.16 -16.61 4.45
C ILE A 94 12.15 -16.45 5.60
N GLN A 95 11.72 -15.87 6.71
CA GLN A 95 12.44 -16.02 7.99
C GLN A 95 11.84 -17.25 8.68
N THR A 96 12.57 -18.36 8.63
CA THR A 96 12.25 -19.54 9.42
C THR A 96 12.57 -19.20 10.88
N GLY A 97 11.56 -19.00 11.71
CA GLY A 97 11.77 -18.94 13.15
C GLY A 97 12.07 -20.36 13.63
N GLU A 98 13.29 -20.61 14.08
CA GLU A 98 13.59 -21.82 14.84
C GLU A 98 12.76 -21.76 16.13
N MET A 99 11.69 -22.54 16.18
CA MET A 99 10.99 -22.86 17.43
C MET A 99 11.97 -23.70 18.24
N GLY A 100 12.58 -23.09 19.25
CA GLY A 100 13.46 -23.77 20.20
C GLY A 100 12.80 -25.04 20.72
N ASN A 101 13.54 -26.14 20.60
CA ASN A 101 13.17 -27.45 21.11
C ASN A 101 12.93 -27.36 22.64
N PRO A 102 11.74 -27.71 23.15
CA PRO A 102 11.55 -27.85 24.58
C PRO A 102 12.19 -29.17 25.03
N ASN A 103 13.40 -29.08 25.60
CA ASN A 103 13.91 -30.09 26.54
C ASN A 103 13.48 -29.71 27.95
#